data_AF-A0A3A8EZJ7-F1
#
_entry.id   AF-A0A3A8EZJ7-F1
#
_cell.length_a   1.000
_cell.length_b   1.000
_cell.length_c   1.000
_cell.angle_alpha   90.00
_cell.angle_beta   90.00
_cell.angle_gamma   90.00
#
_symmetry.space_group_name_H-M   'P 1'
#
loop_
_entity.id
_entity.type
_entity.pdbx_description
1 polymer ?
#
loop_
_entity_poly.entity_id
_entity_poly.type
_entity_poly.pdbx_seq_one_letter_code
_entity_poly.pdbx_strand_id
1 'polypeptide(L)'
;MKTQFFVAMTALLTSCFAFAETIERSSSTLKPLNGVRVSMQRMLKSSEGRYFMSLYAGVDNPRATLTDLMTGSSTTFKGSQKGDQLVLKSVDVSADTKMNSNSEQLSGTLNANTGIFKATLSNKSNVVGQAIQFEPAFKVVNKPVFIFKFYGQDDANSTYGKTLKRVDVLNKNNHQVVQSLTGFSAYPNSMGYMDINFDGYYDVIVSDLSQGRTIEDKRYIYWMYNPKTQQFQRSAQLEKIVGLPNLQGEKQQINFGNGQIYQVENGLLHRITTDD
;
A
#
# COMPACT_ATOMS: atom_id res chain seq x y z
N MET A 1 64.95 -2.50 68.91
CA MET A 1 63.69 -1.76 68.68
C MET A 1 63.14 -2.14 67.31
N LYS A 2 61.90 -2.67 67.33
CA LYS A 2 60.85 -2.73 66.31
C LYS A 2 61.16 -3.23 64.88
N THR A 3 60.75 -4.49 64.69
CA THR A 3 60.34 -5.19 63.47
C THR A 3 59.18 -4.52 62.75
N GLN A 4 59.14 -4.61 61.41
CA GLN A 4 57.89 -4.64 60.63
C GLN A 4 58.02 -5.65 59.47
N PHE A 5 57.13 -6.64 59.50
CA PHE A 5 56.87 -7.62 58.46
C PHE A 5 55.96 -7.01 57.39
N PHE A 6 56.26 -7.23 56.11
CA PHE A 6 55.31 -7.04 55.01
C PHE A 6 54.87 -8.40 54.48
N VAL A 7 53.58 -8.70 54.64
CA VAL A 7 52.89 -9.86 54.07
C VAL A 7 52.34 -9.42 52.71
N ALA A 8 52.80 -10.05 51.63
CA ALA A 8 52.22 -9.87 50.30
C ALA A 8 51.11 -10.92 50.10
N MET A 9 49.88 -10.44 50.00
CA MET A 9 48.67 -11.25 49.80
C MET A 9 48.52 -11.63 48.31
N THR A 10 48.56 -12.91 48.01
CA THR A 10 48.30 -13.47 46.68
C THR A 10 46.79 -13.46 46.39
N ALA A 11 46.34 -12.64 45.44
CA ALA A 11 44.97 -12.71 44.94
C ALA A 11 44.89 -13.68 43.74
N LEU A 12 44.28 -14.85 43.94
CA LEU A 12 43.88 -15.74 42.84
C LEU A 12 42.68 -15.12 42.13
N LEU A 13 42.85 -14.68 40.88
CA LEU A 13 41.75 -14.32 39.99
C LEU A 13 41.20 -15.60 39.35
N THR A 14 40.06 -16.07 39.82
CA THR A 14 39.30 -17.11 39.12
C THR A 14 38.60 -16.49 37.92
N SER A 15 39.08 -16.80 36.72
CA SER A 15 38.40 -16.49 35.47
C SER A 15 37.13 -17.35 35.34
N CYS A 16 35.97 -16.75 35.59
CA CYS A 16 34.68 -17.33 35.25
C CYS A 16 34.56 -17.37 33.72
N PHE A 17 34.83 -18.53 33.11
CA PHE A 17 34.41 -18.79 31.73
C PHE A 17 32.89 -18.98 31.74
N ALA A 18 32.15 -17.92 31.43
CA ALA A 18 30.77 -18.04 31.02
C ALA A 18 30.77 -18.66 29.63
N PHE A 19 30.33 -19.91 29.51
CA PHE A 19 29.99 -20.49 28.22
C PHE A 19 28.77 -19.72 27.70
N ALA A 20 28.96 -18.97 26.61
CA ALA A 20 27.84 -18.48 25.84
C ALA A 20 27.12 -19.69 25.25
N GLU A 21 25.88 -19.93 25.68
CA GLU A 21 24.99 -20.88 25.02
C GLU A 21 24.87 -20.45 23.55
N THR A 22 25.33 -21.32 22.66
CA THR A 22 25.15 -21.12 21.23
C THR A 22 23.70 -21.45 20.95
N ILE A 23 22.83 -20.43 20.96
CA ILE A 23 21.47 -20.56 20.45
C ILE A 23 21.60 -21.04 19.01
N GLU A 24 21.08 -22.23 18.71
CA GLU A 24 20.83 -22.67 17.34
C GLU A 24 19.91 -21.63 16.69
N ARG A 25 20.50 -20.68 15.97
CA ARG A 25 19.77 -19.93 14.97
C ARG A 25 19.40 -20.93 13.90
N SER A 26 18.17 -21.44 13.95
CA SER A 26 17.52 -21.91 12.74
C SER A 26 17.62 -20.76 11.75
N SER A 27 18.54 -20.86 10.79
CA SER A 27 18.60 -19.95 9.68
C SER A 27 17.36 -20.28 8.85
N SER A 28 16.22 -19.72 9.20
CA SER A 28 14.99 -19.87 8.44
C SER A 28 15.22 -19.19 7.09
N THR A 29 15.67 -19.98 6.12
CA THR A 29 15.86 -19.52 4.76
C THR A 29 14.52 -19.07 4.22
N LEU A 30 14.41 -17.79 3.89
CA LEU A 30 13.18 -17.23 3.36
C LEU A 30 12.82 -17.91 2.03
N LYS A 31 11.58 -18.36 1.90
CA LYS A 31 11.06 -19.02 0.70
C LYS A 31 10.30 -18.00 -0.17
N PRO A 32 10.40 -18.07 -1.50
CA PRO A 32 9.56 -17.25 -2.37
C PRO A 32 8.07 -17.50 -2.10
N LEU A 33 7.29 -16.42 -2.04
CA LEU A 33 5.84 -16.47 -1.96
C LEU A 33 5.25 -16.20 -3.34
N ASN A 34 4.48 -17.16 -3.83
CA ASN A 34 3.73 -17.05 -5.07
C ASN A 34 2.27 -16.64 -4.79
N GLY A 35 1.63 -16.02 -5.77
CA GLY A 35 0.22 -15.62 -5.67
C GLY A 35 -0.05 -14.43 -4.75
N VAL A 36 0.98 -13.67 -4.37
CA VAL A 36 0.80 -12.44 -3.60
C VAL A 36 0.13 -11.39 -4.48
N ARG A 37 -1.05 -10.93 -4.09
CA ARG A 37 -1.81 -9.93 -4.83
C ARG A 37 -1.26 -8.54 -4.55
N VAL A 38 -0.85 -7.83 -5.60
CA VAL A 38 -0.52 -6.39 -5.54
C VAL A 38 -1.76 -5.58 -5.88
N SER A 39 -2.41 -5.01 -4.87
CA SER A 39 -3.57 -4.16 -5.03
C SER A 39 -3.15 -2.72 -5.32
N MET A 40 -3.06 -2.38 -6.61
CA MET A 40 -2.66 -1.05 -7.05
C MET A 40 -3.85 -0.09 -7.16
N GLN A 41 -3.80 1.01 -6.43
CA GLN A 41 -4.77 2.11 -6.56
C GLN A 41 -4.19 3.20 -7.46
N ARG A 42 -4.95 3.60 -8.47
CA ARG A 42 -4.64 4.73 -9.36
C ARG A 42 -5.64 5.83 -9.11
N MET A 43 -5.14 7.01 -8.75
CA MET A 43 -5.94 8.23 -8.72
C MET A 43 -5.78 8.96 -10.04
N LEU A 44 -6.87 9.10 -10.78
CA LEU A 44 -6.89 9.65 -12.12
C LEU A 44 -7.82 10.87 -12.17
N LYS A 45 -7.47 11.85 -12.99
CA LYS A 45 -8.31 13.01 -13.29
C LYS A 45 -8.57 13.06 -14.79
N SER A 46 -9.81 13.35 -15.17
CA SER A 46 -10.15 13.60 -16.58
C SER A 46 -9.39 14.82 -17.10
N SER A 47 -9.02 14.79 -18.38
CA SER A 47 -8.25 15.85 -19.02
C SER A 47 -9.04 17.16 -19.10
N GLU A 48 -10.38 17.08 -19.23
CA GLU A 48 -11.27 18.23 -19.15
C GLU A 48 -11.51 18.73 -17.70
N GLY A 49 -11.03 18.00 -16.69
CA GLY A 49 -11.09 18.40 -15.29
C GLY A 49 -12.41 18.14 -14.55
N ARG A 50 -13.44 17.62 -15.23
CA ARG A 50 -14.76 17.33 -14.63
C ARG A 50 -14.75 16.14 -13.66
N TYR A 51 -14.06 15.07 -14.01
CA TYR A 51 -14.11 13.82 -13.27
C TYR A 51 -12.81 13.53 -12.52
N PHE A 52 -12.96 12.97 -11.32
CA PHE A 52 -11.90 12.31 -10.57
C PHE A 52 -12.25 10.83 -10.41
N MET A 53 -11.26 9.95 -10.53
CA MET A 53 -11.47 8.50 -10.42
C MET A 53 -10.42 7.85 -9.53
N SER A 54 -10.89 7.09 -8.54
CA SER A 54 -10.07 6.14 -7.79
C SER A 54 -10.27 4.75 -8.41
N LEU A 55 -9.24 4.19 -9.05
CA LEU A 55 -9.30 2.93 -9.79
C LEU A 55 -8.35 1.89 -9.19
N TYR A 56 -8.90 0.76 -8.76
CA TYR A 56 -8.15 -0.45 -8.43
C TYR A 56 -8.16 -1.40 -9.64
N ALA A 57 -7.00 -1.57 -10.27
CA ALA A 57 -6.82 -2.39 -11.47
C ALA A 57 -5.50 -3.16 -11.42
N GLY A 58 -5.39 -4.24 -12.21
CA GLY A 58 -4.32 -5.23 -12.12
C GLY A 58 -4.59 -6.34 -11.10
N VAL A 59 -5.85 -6.49 -10.70
CA VAL A 59 -6.35 -7.50 -9.76
C VAL A 59 -7.62 -8.11 -10.32
N ASP A 60 -7.99 -9.29 -9.84
CA ASP A 60 -9.31 -9.86 -10.13
C ASP A 60 -10.40 -8.92 -9.64
N ASN A 61 -11.45 -8.76 -10.45
CA ASN A 61 -12.58 -7.87 -10.19
C ASN A 61 -12.14 -6.41 -9.91
N PRO A 62 -11.57 -5.70 -10.91
CA PRO A 62 -11.26 -4.29 -10.78
C PRO A 62 -12.48 -3.49 -10.33
N ARG A 63 -12.21 -2.44 -9.55
CA ARG A 63 -13.24 -1.55 -8.98
C ARG A 63 -12.82 -0.10 -9.16
N ALA A 64 -13.78 0.77 -9.36
CA ALA A 64 -13.53 2.20 -9.44
C ALA A 64 -14.59 2.99 -8.68
N THR A 65 -14.24 4.18 -8.22
CA THR A 65 -15.18 5.21 -7.82
C THR A 65 -14.91 6.42 -8.71
N LEU A 66 -15.92 6.84 -9.47
CA LEU A 66 -15.89 8.02 -10.31
C LEU A 66 -16.68 9.13 -9.61
N THR A 67 -16.04 10.26 -9.36
CA THR A 67 -16.66 11.45 -8.78
C THR A 67 -16.77 12.52 -9.84
N ASP A 68 -17.98 13.01 -10.09
CA ASP A 68 -18.21 14.23 -10.88
C ASP A 68 -17.98 15.44 -9.98
N LEU A 69 -16.91 16.19 -10.25
CA LEU A 69 -16.49 17.32 -9.43
C LEU A 69 -17.42 18.53 -9.59
N MET A 70 -18.25 18.58 -10.64
CA MET A 70 -19.20 19.67 -10.84
C MET A 70 -20.45 19.50 -9.98
N THR A 71 -20.86 18.26 -9.72
CA THR A 71 -22.08 17.95 -8.95
C THR A 71 -21.79 17.38 -7.57
N GLY A 72 -20.56 16.90 -7.32
CA GLY A 72 -20.18 16.17 -6.10
C GLY A 72 -20.69 14.72 -6.05
N SER A 73 -21.42 14.25 -7.07
CA SER A 73 -21.95 12.89 -7.10
C SER A 73 -20.86 11.86 -7.39
N SER A 74 -20.95 10.68 -6.77
CA SER A 74 -20.01 9.58 -7.01
C SER A 74 -20.73 8.30 -7.44
N THR A 75 -20.23 7.65 -8.49
CA THR A 75 -20.67 6.34 -8.96
C THR A 75 -19.58 5.30 -8.67
N THR A 76 -19.97 4.17 -8.08
CA THR A 76 -19.06 3.03 -7.88
C THR A 76 -19.22 2.05 -9.03
N PHE A 77 -18.10 1.50 -9.51
CA PHE A 77 -18.06 0.51 -10.58
C PHE A 77 -17.31 -0.75 -10.16
N LYS A 78 -17.70 -1.88 -10.74
CA LYS A 78 -16.96 -3.16 -10.69
C LYS A 78 -16.95 -3.80 -12.08
N GLY A 79 -15.96 -4.62 -12.38
CA GLY A 79 -15.96 -5.33 -13.65
C GLY A 79 -14.77 -6.24 -13.87
N SER A 80 -14.27 -6.28 -15.10
CA SER A 80 -13.20 -7.18 -15.52
C SER A 80 -12.06 -6.44 -16.23
N GLN A 81 -10.89 -7.07 -16.23
CA GLN A 81 -9.71 -6.61 -16.95
C GLN A 81 -9.12 -7.74 -17.79
N LYS A 82 -8.81 -7.46 -19.05
CA LYS A 82 -8.06 -8.37 -19.94
C LYS A 82 -6.91 -7.59 -20.58
N GLY A 83 -5.69 -7.83 -20.11
CA GLY A 83 -4.53 -6.99 -20.47
C GLY A 83 -4.79 -5.54 -20.08
N ASP A 84 -4.71 -4.63 -21.05
CA ASP A 84 -4.97 -3.21 -20.84
C ASP A 84 -6.46 -2.83 -20.97
N GLN A 85 -7.32 -3.76 -21.41
CA GLN A 85 -8.75 -3.49 -21.56
C GLN A 85 -9.49 -3.61 -20.23
N LEU A 86 -10.24 -2.58 -19.86
CA LEU A 86 -11.14 -2.54 -18.71
C LEU A 86 -12.58 -2.40 -19.16
N VAL A 87 -13.48 -3.16 -18.54
CA VAL A 87 -14.93 -3.01 -18.68
C VAL A 87 -15.53 -3.01 -17.28
N LEU A 88 -16.06 -1.87 -16.86
CA LEU A 88 -16.58 -1.62 -15.52
C LEU A 88 -18.04 -1.19 -15.61
N LYS A 89 -18.90 -1.77 -14.77
CA LYS A 89 -20.34 -1.45 -14.70
C LYS A 89 -20.68 -0.86 -13.33
N SER A 90 -21.57 0.12 -13.31
CA SER A 90 -22.01 0.75 -12.07
C SER A 90 -22.65 -0.30 -11.15
N VAL A 91 -22.44 -0.14 -9.84
CA VAL A 91 -23.06 -0.96 -8.81
C VAL A 91 -23.90 -0.07 -7.92
N ASP A 92 -25.14 -0.48 -7.64
CA ASP A 92 -25.98 0.19 -6.66
C ASP A 92 -25.44 -0.07 -5.25
N VAL A 93 -25.16 1.01 -4.52
CA VAL A 93 -24.60 0.94 -3.15
C VAL A 93 -25.71 0.76 -2.10
N SER A 94 -26.98 0.96 -2.47
CA SER A 94 -28.16 0.74 -1.63
C SER A 94 -28.89 -0.54 -2.06
N ALA A 95 -28.65 -1.63 -1.34
CA ALA A 95 -29.47 -2.84 -1.40
C ALA A 95 -30.80 -2.61 -0.67
N ASP A 96 -31.63 -1.70 -1.16
CA ASP A 96 -33.07 -1.74 -0.99
C ASP A 96 -33.72 -0.70 -1.89
N THR A 97 -34.88 -1.06 -2.45
CA THR A 97 -35.75 -0.25 -3.33
C THR A 97 -35.34 -0.14 -4.81
N LYS A 98 -36.07 -0.91 -5.63
CA LYS A 98 -36.57 -0.63 -7.00
C LYS A 98 -35.64 0.11 -7.97
N MET A 99 -35.25 -0.62 -9.03
CA MET A 99 -34.78 -0.13 -10.35
C MET A 99 -34.62 1.38 -10.44
N ASN A 100 -33.37 1.86 -10.46
CA ASN A 100 -33.06 3.06 -11.20
C ASN A 100 -32.33 2.71 -12.50
N SER A 101 -32.86 3.28 -13.56
CA SER A 101 -32.73 2.83 -14.94
C SER A 101 -31.44 3.28 -15.63
N ASN A 102 -30.38 3.61 -14.89
CA ASN A 102 -29.17 4.22 -15.43
C ASN A 102 -27.92 3.41 -15.07
N SER A 103 -27.86 2.14 -15.48
CA SER A 103 -26.61 1.37 -15.40
C SER A 103 -25.56 2.06 -16.28
N GLU A 104 -24.62 2.75 -15.64
CA GLU A 104 -23.48 3.35 -16.32
C GLU A 104 -22.44 2.27 -16.60
N GLN A 105 -21.75 2.37 -17.72
CA GLN A 105 -20.62 1.53 -18.06
C GLN A 105 -19.43 2.41 -18.41
N LEU A 106 -18.28 2.10 -17.81
CA LEU A 106 -16.99 2.70 -18.12
C LEU A 106 -16.10 1.63 -18.75
N SER A 107 -15.82 1.76 -20.04
CA SER A 107 -14.97 0.81 -20.78
C SER A 107 -13.85 1.51 -21.52
N GLY A 108 -12.67 0.92 -21.58
CA GLY A 108 -11.53 1.57 -22.22
C GLY A 108 -10.21 0.84 -22.07
N THR A 109 -9.13 1.50 -22.50
CA THR A 109 -7.76 0.98 -22.44
C THR A 109 -6.93 1.74 -21.41
N LEU A 110 -6.44 1.04 -20.39
CA LEU A 110 -5.56 1.55 -19.34
C LEU A 110 -4.12 1.17 -19.63
N ASN A 111 -3.26 2.15 -19.89
CA ASN A 111 -1.83 1.92 -19.95
C ASN A 111 -1.27 1.82 -18.52
N ALA A 112 -0.85 0.62 -18.12
CA ALA A 112 -0.37 0.38 -16.76
C ALA A 112 0.94 1.12 -16.41
N ASN A 113 1.75 1.50 -17.41
CA ASN A 113 3.03 2.20 -17.20
C ASN A 113 2.82 3.72 -17.05
N THR A 114 2.01 4.32 -17.92
CA THR A 114 1.77 5.78 -17.91
C THR A 114 0.63 6.18 -16.98
N GLY A 115 -0.29 5.27 -16.68
CA GLY A 115 -1.52 5.56 -15.95
C GLY A 115 -2.59 6.27 -16.78
N ILE A 116 -2.36 6.48 -18.09
CA ILE A 116 -3.37 7.05 -18.98
C ILE A 116 -4.47 6.01 -19.21
N PHE A 117 -5.72 6.42 -19.00
CA PHE A 117 -6.89 5.59 -19.25
C PHE A 117 -7.82 6.30 -20.24
N LYS A 118 -7.88 5.77 -21.46
CA LYS A 118 -8.79 6.26 -22.50
C LYS A 118 -10.07 5.47 -22.41
N ALA A 119 -11.12 6.11 -21.92
CA ALA A 119 -12.37 5.47 -21.56
C ALA A 119 -13.55 6.05 -22.35
N THR A 120 -14.62 5.27 -22.42
CA THR A 120 -15.95 5.68 -22.87
C THR A 120 -16.90 5.43 -21.71
N LEU A 121 -17.56 6.48 -21.25
CA LEU A 121 -18.63 6.42 -20.25
C LEU A 121 -19.98 6.41 -20.97
N SER A 122 -20.71 5.32 -20.89
CA SER A 122 -22.04 5.19 -21.49
C SER A 122 -23.11 4.92 -20.44
N ASN A 123 -24.36 5.26 -20.78
CA ASN A 123 -25.54 4.96 -19.98
C ASN A 123 -26.71 4.65 -20.92
N LYS A 124 -27.91 4.36 -20.38
CA LYS A 124 -29.07 4.00 -21.22
C LYS A 124 -29.52 5.12 -22.16
N SER A 125 -29.35 6.38 -21.77
CA SER A 125 -29.73 7.56 -22.56
C SER A 125 -28.66 7.97 -23.58
N ASN A 126 -27.39 7.61 -23.33
CA ASN A 126 -26.26 7.86 -24.22
C ASN A 126 -25.48 6.55 -24.43
N VAL A 127 -26.01 5.71 -25.32
CA VAL A 127 -25.46 4.38 -25.63
C VAL A 127 -24.11 4.47 -26.36
N VAL A 128 -23.92 5.51 -27.20
CA VAL A 128 -22.64 5.78 -27.88
C VAL A 128 -21.55 6.12 -26.85
N GLY A 129 -21.95 6.75 -25.74
CA GLY A 129 -21.08 7.11 -24.64
C GLY A 129 -20.24 8.36 -24.91
N GLN A 130 -19.73 8.94 -23.83
CA GLN A 130 -18.81 10.07 -23.86
C GLN A 130 -17.38 9.54 -23.75
N ALA A 131 -16.52 9.95 -24.69
CA ALA A 131 -15.09 9.69 -24.60
C ALA A 131 -14.47 10.58 -23.50
N ILE A 132 -13.71 9.97 -22.60
CA ILE A 132 -13.01 10.65 -21.50
C ILE A 132 -11.57 10.14 -21.47
N GLN A 133 -10.60 11.06 -21.49
CA GLN A 133 -9.20 10.73 -21.25
C GLN A 133 -8.85 11.04 -19.81
N PHE A 134 -8.49 10.02 -19.06
CA PHE A 134 -7.98 10.14 -17.71
C PHE A 134 -6.44 10.08 -17.70
N GLU A 135 -5.85 10.88 -16.82
CA GLU A 135 -4.42 10.95 -16.57
C GLU A 135 -4.16 10.86 -15.06
N PRO A 136 -2.94 10.50 -14.62
CA PRO A 136 -2.60 10.55 -13.19
C PRO A 136 -2.96 11.89 -12.57
N ALA A 137 -3.70 11.88 -11.46
CA ALA A 137 -4.10 13.09 -10.76
C ALA A 137 -2.89 13.87 -10.21
N PHE A 138 -1.86 13.13 -9.79
CA PHE A 138 -0.58 13.64 -9.31
C PHE A 138 0.51 13.22 -10.30
N LYS A 139 1.05 14.19 -11.03
CA LYS A 139 1.95 13.94 -12.17
C LYS A 139 3.40 14.12 -11.75
N VAL A 140 4.23 13.15 -12.16
CA VAL A 140 5.69 13.22 -12.03
C VAL A 140 6.33 12.80 -13.34
N VAL A 141 7.43 13.44 -13.72
CA VAL A 141 8.06 13.26 -15.04
C VAL A 141 8.69 11.87 -15.19
N ASN A 142 9.35 11.39 -14.13
CA ASN A 142 10.14 10.15 -14.17
C ASN A 142 9.63 9.16 -13.12
N LYS A 143 8.36 8.76 -13.22
CA LYS A 143 7.80 7.78 -12.29
C LYS A 143 8.49 6.42 -12.50
N PRO A 144 9.12 5.84 -11.46
CA PRO A 144 9.69 4.51 -11.59
C PRO A 144 8.60 3.46 -11.78
N VAL A 145 8.94 2.40 -12.51
CA VAL A 145 8.11 1.22 -12.69
C VAL A 145 8.78 0.05 -12.00
N PHE A 146 8.07 -0.55 -11.04
CA PHE A 146 8.60 -1.63 -10.21
C PHE A 146 7.89 -2.96 -10.45
N ILE A 147 8.63 -4.03 -10.23
CA ILE A 147 8.14 -5.40 -10.02
C ILE A 147 8.50 -5.78 -8.58
N PHE A 148 7.64 -6.55 -7.93
CA PHE A 148 7.87 -7.02 -6.56
C PHE A 148 8.06 -8.54 -6.53
N LYS A 149 9.06 -9.00 -5.77
CA LYS A 149 9.21 -10.42 -5.40
C LYS A 149 9.06 -10.56 -3.89
N PHE A 150 8.28 -11.55 -3.48
CA PHE A 150 7.88 -11.72 -2.09
C PHE A 150 8.56 -12.93 -1.49
N TYR A 151 9.04 -12.80 -0.26
CA TYR A 151 9.69 -13.89 0.46
C TYR A 151 9.17 -13.96 1.89
N GLY A 152 8.87 -15.17 2.31
CA GLY A 152 8.27 -15.45 3.61
C GLY A 152 8.92 -16.61 4.31
N GLN A 153 8.37 -16.91 5.47
CA GLN A 153 8.79 -18.00 6.32
C GLN A 153 7.55 -18.78 6.77
N ASP A 154 7.65 -20.10 6.85
CA ASP A 154 6.62 -20.94 7.44
C ASP A 154 6.44 -20.55 8.92
N ASP A 155 5.18 -20.43 9.33
CA ASP A 155 4.82 -19.98 10.67
C ASP A 155 3.58 -20.76 11.12
N ALA A 156 3.82 -21.83 11.88
CA ALA A 156 2.77 -22.71 12.38
C ALA A 156 1.82 -22.01 13.36
N ASN A 157 2.25 -20.89 13.96
CA ASN A 157 1.42 -20.09 14.85
C ASN A 157 0.59 -19.04 14.11
N SER A 158 0.88 -18.80 12.83
CA SER A 158 0.08 -17.93 11.98
C SER A 158 -1.14 -18.68 11.46
N THR A 159 -2.31 -18.04 11.50
CA THR A 159 -3.55 -18.53 10.87
C THR A 159 -3.41 -18.75 9.36
N TYR A 160 -2.36 -18.21 8.74
CA TYR A 160 -2.07 -18.34 7.31
C TYR A 160 -0.97 -19.37 7.00
N GLY A 161 -0.41 -20.02 8.03
CA GLY A 161 0.68 -21.00 7.95
C GLY A 161 2.04 -20.43 7.54
N LYS A 162 2.12 -19.13 7.23
CA LYS A 162 3.32 -18.44 6.78
C LYS A 162 3.18 -16.93 7.00
N THR A 163 4.31 -16.23 7.02
CA THR A 163 4.36 -14.76 7.11
C THR A 163 5.28 -14.17 6.06
N LEU A 164 4.95 -12.99 5.53
CA LEU A 164 5.82 -12.21 4.66
C LEU A 164 6.91 -11.55 5.51
N LYS A 165 8.17 -11.70 5.10
CA LYS A 165 9.34 -11.17 5.81
C LYS A 165 10.20 -10.24 4.96
N ARG A 166 10.14 -10.38 3.63
CA ARG A 166 10.90 -9.56 2.69
C ARG A 166 10.12 -9.29 1.41
N VAL A 167 10.24 -8.07 0.90
CA VAL A 167 9.84 -7.72 -0.45
C VAL A 167 11.03 -7.15 -1.18
N ASP A 168 11.47 -7.82 -2.23
CA ASP A 168 12.44 -7.26 -3.16
C ASP A 168 11.69 -6.38 -4.15
N VAL A 169 12.16 -5.14 -4.29
CA VAL A 169 11.72 -4.17 -5.28
C VAL A 169 12.70 -4.23 -6.44
N LEU A 170 12.19 -4.51 -7.64
CA LEU A 170 12.99 -4.63 -8.85
C LEU A 170 12.58 -3.54 -9.83
N ASN A 171 13.55 -2.93 -10.50
CA ASN A 171 13.26 -2.05 -11.63
C ASN A 171 12.68 -2.89 -12.78
N LYS A 172 11.50 -2.51 -13.27
CA LYS A 172 10.77 -3.27 -14.31
C LYS A 172 11.53 -3.32 -15.64
N ASN A 173 12.36 -2.33 -15.95
CA ASN A 173 13.02 -2.21 -17.24
C ASN A 173 14.29 -3.09 -17.34
N ASN A 174 15.03 -3.25 -16.24
CA ASN A 174 16.30 -3.99 -16.23
C ASN A 174 16.32 -5.20 -15.28
N HIS A 175 15.23 -5.43 -14.52
CA HIS A 175 15.07 -6.51 -13.55
C HIS A 175 16.11 -6.53 -12.42
N GLN A 176 16.85 -5.45 -12.19
CA GLN A 176 17.77 -5.34 -11.07
C GLN A 176 16.99 -5.02 -9.79
N VAL A 177 17.39 -5.68 -8.69
CA VAL A 177 16.89 -5.34 -7.35
C VAL A 177 17.40 -3.95 -6.99
N VAL A 178 16.48 -3.01 -6.79
CA VAL A 178 16.80 -1.65 -6.33
C VAL A 178 16.84 -1.56 -4.81
N GLN A 179 16.03 -2.38 -4.13
CA GLN A 179 15.92 -2.40 -2.68
C GLN A 179 15.28 -3.71 -2.20
N SER A 180 15.67 -4.17 -1.01
CA SER A 180 14.96 -5.21 -0.27
C SER A 180 14.34 -4.60 0.98
N LEU A 181 13.02 -4.64 1.08
CA LEU A 181 12.27 -4.21 2.25
C LEU A 181 12.25 -5.37 3.25
N THR A 182 12.81 -5.18 4.46
CA THR A 182 12.95 -6.22 5.50
C THR A 182 12.65 -5.66 6.89
N GLY A 183 12.75 -6.50 7.93
CA GLY A 183 12.58 -6.06 9.32
C GLY A 183 11.12 -5.96 9.76
N PHE A 184 10.26 -6.79 9.19
CA PHE A 184 8.84 -6.85 9.52
C PHE A 184 8.29 -8.29 9.46
N SER A 185 7.07 -8.45 9.97
CA SER A 185 6.25 -9.66 9.81
C SER A 185 4.89 -9.23 9.31
N ALA A 186 4.52 -9.63 8.10
CA ALA A 186 3.31 -9.13 7.45
C ALA A 186 2.45 -10.23 6.84
N TYR A 187 1.22 -9.86 6.48
CA TYR A 187 0.27 -10.74 5.81
C TYR A 187 0.84 -11.24 4.47
N PRO A 188 0.84 -12.56 4.22
CA PRO A 188 1.57 -13.13 3.10
C PRO A 188 0.86 -13.05 1.74
N ASN A 189 -0.43 -12.74 1.70
CA ASN A 189 -1.21 -12.90 0.46
C ASN A 189 -1.48 -11.60 -0.30
N SER A 190 -1.23 -10.42 0.30
CA SER A 190 -1.48 -9.16 -0.39
C SER A 190 -0.58 -8.01 0.07
N MET A 191 -0.45 -7.04 -0.82
CA MET A 191 0.23 -5.76 -0.62
C MET A 191 -0.61 -4.65 -1.26
N GLY A 192 -0.64 -3.46 -0.64
CA GLY A 192 -1.13 -2.23 -1.25
C GLY A 192 0.00 -1.49 -1.96
N TYR A 193 -0.31 -0.90 -3.12
CA TYR A 193 0.62 -0.04 -3.87
C TYR A 193 -0.13 1.20 -4.35
N MET A 194 0.09 2.34 -3.70
CA MET A 194 -0.74 3.55 -3.86
C MET A 194 0.02 4.81 -3.45
N ASP A 195 -0.33 5.96 -4.01
CA ASP A 195 0.24 7.27 -3.67
C ASP A 195 -0.46 7.84 -2.43
N ILE A 196 0.11 7.62 -1.24
CA ILE A 196 -0.56 7.94 0.04
C ILE A 196 -0.46 9.43 0.34
N ASN A 197 0.68 10.04 0.04
CA ASN A 197 0.97 11.44 0.34
C ASN A 197 0.72 12.38 -0.86
N PHE A 198 0.09 11.88 -1.93
CA PHE A 198 -0.33 12.63 -3.11
C PHE A 198 0.83 13.33 -3.84
N ASP A 199 2.02 12.73 -3.81
CA ASP A 199 3.22 13.29 -4.45
C ASP A 199 3.47 12.73 -5.87
N GLY A 200 2.61 11.81 -6.32
CA GLY A 200 2.67 11.15 -7.63
C GLY A 200 3.56 9.92 -7.69
N TYR A 201 4.30 9.61 -6.62
CA TYR A 201 5.02 8.35 -6.46
C TYR A 201 4.17 7.36 -5.65
N TYR A 202 4.34 6.06 -5.92
CA TYR A 202 3.53 5.05 -5.23
C TYR A 202 4.31 4.47 -4.08
N ASP A 203 3.62 4.37 -2.95
CA ASP A 203 4.09 3.82 -1.70
C ASP A 203 3.62 2.37 -1.54
N VAL A 204 4.31 1.64 -0.67
CA VAL A 204 4.03 0.25 -0.37
C VAL A 204 3.41 0.13 1.02
N ILE A 205 2.31 -0.62 1.10
CA ILE A 205 1.61 -0.92 2.36
C ILE A 205 1.46 -2.42 2.53
N VAL A 206 1.79 -2.95 3.70
CA VAL A 206 1.52 -4.35 4.06
C VAL A 206 0.83 -4.44 5.41
N SER A 207 -0.09 -5.40 5.59
CA SER A 207 -0.75 -5.60 6.89
C SER A 207 0.25 -6.19 7.88
N ASP A 208 0.38 -5.56 9.04
CA ASP A 208 1.33 -5.94 10.08
C ASP A 208 0.79 -7.09 10.94
N LEU A 209 1.57 -8.16 11.05
CA LEU A 209 1.31 -9.33 11.88
C LEU A 209 2.31 -9.44 13.05
N SER A 210 3.14 -8.42 13.28
CA SER A 210 4.06 -8.41 14.42
C SER A 210 3.30 -8.38 15.75
N GLN A 211 3.96 -8.83 16.83
CA GLN A 211 3.38 -8.79 18.18
C GLN A 211 2.04 -9.54 18.32
N GLY A 212 1.83 -10.60 17.53
CA GLY A 212 0.60 -11.40 17.58
C GLY A 212 -0.62 -10.76 16.93
N ARG A 213 -0.45 -9.66 16.18
CA ARG A 213 -1.53 -8.98 15.46
C ARG A 213 -2.10 -9.84 14.33
N THR A 214 -3.36 -9.58 14.01
CA THR A 214 -4.06 -10.15 12.85
C THR A 214 -4.46 -9.04 11.87
N ILE A 215 -4.98 -9.43 10.69
CA ILE A 215 -5.43 -8.45 9.68
C ILE A 215 -6.63 -7.62 10.17
N GLU A 216 -7.41 -8.16 11.10
CA GLU A 216 -8.58 -7.52 11.70
C GLU A 216 -8.19 -6.33 12.59
N ASP A 217 -6.97 -6.30 13.11
CA ASP A 217 -6.43 -5.18 13.88
C ASP A 217 -6.19 -3.92 13.02
N LYS A 218 -6.25 -4.05 11.69
CA LYS A 218 -6.04 -2.96 10.71
C LYS A 218 -4.76 -2.16 11.01
N ARG A 219 -3.68 -2.88 11.33
CA ARG A 219 -2.33 -2.34 11.48
C ARG A 219 -1.55 -2.57 10.20
N TYR A 220 -0.79 -1.55 9.79
CA TYR A 220 -0.09 -1.56 8.52
C TYR A 220 1.31 -1.01 8.69
N ILE A 221 2.24 -1.55 7.90
CA ILE A 221 3.59 -1.03 7.70
C ILE A 221 3.61 -0.23 6.42
N TYR A 222 4.17 0.97 6.49
CA TYR A 222 4.18 1.94 5.41
C TYR A 222 5.61 2.17 4.92
N TRP A 223 5.82 1.98 3.63
CA TRP A 223 7.08 2.22 2.94
C TRP A 223 6.84 3.32 1.91
N MET A 224 7.25 4.53 2.25
CA MET A 224 7.02 5.75 1.45
C MET A 224 8.13 5.90 0.43
N TYR A 225 7.82 6.09 -0.85
CA TYR A 225 8.84 6.28 -1.86
C TYR A 225 9.43 7.69 -1.77
N ASN A 226 10.75 7.79 -1.58
CA ASN A 226 11.44 9.06 -1.60
C ASN A 226 12.13 9.26 -2.96
N PRO A 227 11.64 10.17 -3.81
CA PRO A 227 12.22 10.37 -5.15
C PRO A 227 13.62 10.98 -5.13
N LYS A 228 14.04 11.62 -4.04
CA LYS A 228 15.40 12.18 -3.91
C LYS A 228 16.44 11.09 -3.69
N THR A 229 16.10 10.07 -2.88
CA THR A 229 16.98 8.94 -2.62
C THR A 229 16.71 7.74 -3.52
N GLN A 230 15.60 7.79 -4.27
CA GLN A 230 15.07 6.71 -5.12
C GLN A 230 14.81 5.39 -4.35
N GLN A 231 14.49 5.50 -3.07
CA GLN A 231 14.29 4.37 -2.17
C GLN A 231 12.99 4.52 -1.38
N PHE A 232 12.41 3.39 -1.00
CA PHE A 232 11.33 3.33 -0.04
C PHE A 232 11.86 3.52 1.38
N GLN A 233 11.19 4.37 2.16
CA GLN A 233 11.53 4.71 3.53
C GLN A 233 10.36 4.36 4.45
N ARG A 234 10.64 3.62 5.53
CA ARG A 234 9.61 3.17 6.46
C ARG A 234 9.07 4.35 7.28
N SER A 235 7.74 4.53 7.31
CA SER A 235 7.10 5.62 8.05
C SER A 235 6.56 5.16 9.40
N ALA A 236 7.39 5.28 10.44
CA ALA A 236 7.00 4.96 11.81
C ALA A 236 5.84 5.84 12.33
N GLN A 237 5.62 7.03 11.75
CA GLN A 237 4.50 7.90 12.09
C GLN A 237 3.17 7.31 11.61
N LEU A 238 3.10 6.85 10.36
CA LEU A 238 1.88 6.25 9.80
C LEU A 238 1.54 4.92 10.47
N GLU A 239 2.55 4.14 10.89
CA GLU A 239 2.36 2.86 11.59
C GLU A 239 1.63 2.98 12.94
N LYS A 240 1.61 4.19 13.54
CA LYS A 240 0.86 4.45 14.78
C LYS A 240 -0.65 4.55 14.55
N ILE A 241 -1.07 4.88 13.33
CA ILE A 241 -2.47 5.10 12.96
C ILE A 241 -3.16 3.75 12.76
N VAL A 242 -4.32 3.55 13.40
CA VAL A 242 -5.15 2.36 13.18
C VAL A 242 -6.02 2.61 11.96
N GLY A 243 -6.09 1.64 11.05
CA GLY A 243 -7.02 1.67 9.92
C GLY A 243 -6.35 1.59 8.56
N LEU A 244 -7.10 1.08 7.57
CA LEU A 244 -6.67 1.09 6.19
C LEU A 244 -6.88 2.50 5.63
N PRO A 245 -5.90 3.12 4.94
CA PRO A 245 -6.07 4.44 4.38
C PRO A 245 -7.13 4.41 3.28
N ASN A 246 -8.17 5.22 3.43
CA ASN A 246 -9.10 5.54 2.36
C ASN A 246 -8.71 6.90 1.77
N LEU A 247 -8.02 6.86 0.63
CA LEU A 247 -7.52 8.05 -0.06
C LEU A 247 -8.66 8.77 -0.81
N GLN A 248 -8.89 10.03 -0.45
CA GLN A 248 -9.78 10.99 -1.10
C GLN A 248 -8.93 12.01 -1.86
N GLY A 249 -8.35 11.57 -2.99
CA GLY A 249 -7.35 12.37 -3.70
C GLY A 249 -7.89 13.67 -4.30
N GLU A 250 -9.19 13.75 -4.58
CA GLU A 250 -9.84 14.99 -5.02
C GLU A 250 -9.82 16.09 -3.95
N LYS A 251 -9.72 15.69 -2.67
CA LYS A 251 -9.58 16.59 -1.51
C LYS A 251 -8.16 16.58 -0.94
N GLN A 252 -7.29 15.70 -1.44
CA GLN A 252 -6.01 15.35 -0.82
C GLN A 252 -6.16 14.99 0.66
N GLN A 253 -7.18 14.20 0.98
CA GLN A 253 -7.47 13.74 2.34
C GLN A 253 -7.31 12.23 2.47
N ILE A 254 -6.97 11.78 3.67
CA ILE A 254 -6.92 10.36 4.02
C ILE A 254 -7.83 10.12 5.21
N ASN A 255 -8.76 9.19 5.06
CA ASN A 255 -9.60 8.72 6.15
C ASN A 255 -9.16 7.32 6.57
N PHE A 256 -8.67 7.17 7.80
CA PHE A 256 -8.29 5.86 8.37
C PHE A 256 -9.44 5.18 9.13
N GLY A 257 -10.62 5.81 9.18
CA GLY A 257 -11.76 5.38 9.98
C GLY A 257 -11.71 5.91 11.41
N ASN A 258 -12.80 5.71 12.16
CA ASN A 258 -12.94 6.16 13.56
C ASN A 258 -12.65 7.67 13.74
N GLY A 259 -13.11 8.50 12.81
CA GLY A 259 -12.90 9.96 12.85
C GLY A 259 -11.44 10.41 12.60
N GLN A 260 -10.54 9.50 12.22
CA GLN A 260 -9.15 9.83 11.91
C GLN A 260 -9.03 10.28 10.45
N ILE A 261 -9.34 11.54 10.21
CA ILE A 261 -9.22 12.20 8.90
C ILE A 261 -8.00 13.13 8.93
N TYR A 262 -7.19 13.05 7.87
CA TYR A 262 -6.01 13.89 7.70
C TYR A 262 -6.08 14.62 6.38
N GLN A 263 -5.81 15.92 6.41
CA GLN A 263 -5.44 16.70 5.24
C GLN A 263 -3.99 16.42 4.91
N VAL A 264 -3.66 16.27 3.63
CA VAL A 264 -2.27 16.19 3.19
C VAL A 264 -1.86 17.49 2.52
N GLU A 265 -0.77 18.08 2.99
CA GLU A 265 -0.21 19.32 2.47
C GLU A 265 1.29 19.14 2.29
N ASN A 266 1.79 19.36 1.07
CA ASN A 266 3.21 19.18 0.74
C ASN A 266 3.77 17.79 1.14
N GLY A 267 2.92 16.76 1.04
CA GLY A 267 3.26 15.39 1.44
C GLY A 267 3.25 15.10 2.95
N LEU A 268 2.84 16.07 3.78
CA LEU A 268 2.72 15.93 5.23
C LEU A 268 1.27 15.76 5.65
N LEU A 269 1.02 14.92 6.65
CA LEU A 269 -0.30 14.66 7.19
C LEU A 269 -0.63 15.60 8.35
N HIS A 270 -1.75 16.31 8.22
CA HIS A 270 -2.31 17.21 9.23
C HIS A 270 -3.68 16.67 9.66
N ARG A 271 -3.83 16.30 10.94
CA ARG A 271 -5.10 15.78 11.43
C ARG A 271 -6.16 16.88 11.38
N ILE A 272 -7.31 16.58 10.79
CA ILE A 272 -8.47 17.47 10.83
C ILE A 272 -9.19 17.18 12.14
N THR A 273 -9.22 18.16 13.03
CA THR A 273 -10.14 18.16 14.17
C THR A 273 -11.46 18.75 13.69
N THR A 274 -12.50 17.94 13.66
CA THR A 274 -13.86 18.48 13.67
C THR A 274 -14.12 18.98 15.08
N ASP A 275 -14.04 20.28 15.28
CA ASP A 275 -14.61 20.92 16.46
C ASP A 275 -16.13 20.75 16.35
N ASP A 276 -16.72 20.01 17.29
CA ASP A 276 -18.17 19.93 17.49
C ASP A 276 -18.69 21.22 18.17
#